data_AF-A0A916TY99-F1
#
_entry.id   AF-A0A916TY99-F1
#
_cell.length_a   1.000
_cell.length_b   1.000
_cell.length_c   1.000
_cell.angle_alpha   90.00
_cell.angle_beta   90.00
_cell.angle_gamma   90.00
#
_symmetry.space_group_name_H-M   'P 1'
#
loop_
_entity.id
_entity.type
_entity.pdbx_description
1 polymer ?
#
loop_
_entity_poly.entity_id
_entity_poly.type
_entity_poly.pdbx_seq_one_letter_code
_entity_poly.pdbx_strand_id
1 'polypeptide(L)'
;MKSILFALLLSISISAGAAIHKDSVTTYILEDKDLEKQAASKWTPAELERANTAKNVKYLNAEEKKIIFYMNLARMDGKRFFDTYFQQYIDEHNLRMKQYSNYREVRVSRNDPYYRGLEQDLRDVKDLGLLYPDETLTYVAQQHGKDMNKRNLAGHNSSDGRTMVDRIQKYYPNRGMAENLAFGFSSGLANVSLLLLDKGVADLGHRKNILNKTLGINIVGVSIQPHPHYKYSATIDFVAIPNLKIPQ
;
A
#
# COMPACT_ATOMS: atom_id res chain seq x y z
N MET A 1 21.10 21.02 -5.24
CA MET A 1 19.86 20.67 -4.51
C MET A 1 19.75 19.15 -4.46
N LYS A 2 20.13 18.54 -3.33
CA LYS A 2 20.01 17.09 -3.12
C LYS A 2 18.63 16.83 -2.52
N SER A 3 17.71 16.25 -3.30
CA SER A 3 16.41 15.79 -2.79
C SER A 3 16.67 14.69 -1.77
N ILE A 4 16.42 15.00 -0.51
CA ILE A 4 16.52 14.10 0.63
C ILE A 4 15.35 13.12 0.53
N LEU A 5 15.60 11.97 -0.10
CA LEU A 5 14.75 10.80 -0.05
C LEU A 5 14.91 10.17 1.33
N PHE A 6 14.19 10.69 2.34
CA PHE A 6 14.08 10.04 3.65
C PHE A 6 13.05 8.91 3.54
N ALA A 7 13.37 7.90 2.72
CA ALA A 7 12.73 6.60 2.85
C ALA A 7 13.12 6.08 4.23
N LEU A 8 12.14 5.61 5.02
CA LEU A 8 12.40 4.88 6.25
C LEU A 8 13.20 3.62 5.88
N LEU A 9 14.54 3.74 5.86
CA LEU A 9 15.48 2.68 5.55
C LEU A 9 15.44 1.65 6.69
N LEU A 10 14.61 0.62 6.55
CA LEU A 10 14.93 -0.67 7.16
C LEU A 10 15.88 -1.41 6.20
N SER A 11 17.17 -1.13 6.31
CA SER A 11 18.21 -2.02 5.80
C SER A 11 18.19 -3.29 6.65
N ILE A 12 17.47 -4.30 6.20
CA ILE A 12 17.47 -5.63 6.81
C ILE A 12 18.66 -6.39 6.23
N SER A 13 19.81 -6.31 6.91
CA SER A 13 20.83 -7.36 6.83
C SER A 13 20.49 -8.41 7.88
N ILE A 14 19.82 -9.49 7.49
CA ILE A 14 19.74 -10.69 8.34
C ILE A 14 21.11 -11.37 8.22
N SER A 15 22.04 -11.05 9.11
CA SER A 15 23.04 -12.02 9.52
C SER A 15 22.36 -13.02 10.46
N ALA A 16 22.62 -14.29 10.22
CA ALA A 16 22.02 -15.46 10.84
C ALA A 16 21.86 -15.39 12.38
N GLY A 17 20.76 -15.98 12.87
CA GLY A 17 20.68 -16.54 14.23
C GLY A 17 19.82 -15.78 15.24
N ALA A 18 18.49 -15.80 15.08
CA ALA A 18 17.58 -15.68 16.22
C ALA A 18 16.53 -16.79 16.11
N ALA A 19 16.63 -17.78 17.00
CA ALA A 19 15.64 -18.85 17.12
C ALA A 19 14.34 -18.23 17.66
N ILE A 20 13.36 -18.03 16.77
CA ILE A 20 12.01 -17.61 17.17
C ILE A 20 11.30 -18.85 17.71
N HIS A 21 10.95 -18.85 19.01
CA HIS A 21 10.22 -19.94 19.66
C HIS A 21 8.86 -20.14 18.97
N LYS A 22 8.53 -21.37 18.54
CA LYS A 22 7.27 -21.70 17.84
C LYS A 22 6.00 -21.21 18.56
N ASP A 23 6.05 -21.14 19.89
CA ASP A 23 4.94 -20.71 20.73
C ASP A 23 4.63 -19.22 20.51
N SER A 24 5.66 -18.38 20.37
CA SER A 24 5.49 -16.95 20.12
C SER A 24 4.84 -16.68 18.76
N VAL A 25 5.26 -17.39 17.70
CA VAL A 25 4.68 -17.25 16.35
C VAL A 25 3.19 -17.59 16.34
N THR A 26 2.80 -18.62 17.08
CA THR A 26 1.40 -19.07 17.16
C THR A 26 0.53 -18.05 17.90
N THR A 27 1.01 -17.48 19.00
CA THR A 27 0.30 -16.41 19.73
C THR A 27 0.11 -15.16 18.86
N TYR A 28 1.16 -14.72 18.14
CA TYR A 28 1.03 -13.57 17.22
C TYR A 28 0.00 -13.82 16.11
N ILE A 29 -0.04 -15.02 15.51
CA ILE A 29 -1.03 -15.35 14.46
C ILE A 29 -2.47 -15.32 15.00
N LEU A 30 -2.68 -15.71 16.26
CA LEU A 30 -4.01 -15.67 16.88
C LEU A 30 -4.43 -14.24 17.19
N GLU A 31 -3.53 -13.43 17.76
CA GLU A 31 -3.78 -11.99 18.01
C GLU A 31 -4.08 -11.22 16.72
N ASP A 32 -3.30 -11.43 15.65
CA ASP A 32 -3.51 -10.78 14.34
C ASP A 32 -4.90 -11.09 13.78
N LYS A 33 -5.37 -12.35 13.90
CA LYS A 33 -6.69 -12.76 13.43
C LYS A 33 -7.83 -12.16 14.24
N ASP A 34 -7.64 -11.94 15.53
CA ASP A 34 -8.68 -11.35 16.38
C ASP A 34 -8.78 -9.84 16.18
N LEU A 35 -7.65 -9.15 15.94
CA LEU A 35 -7.63 -7.75 15.52
C LEU A 35 -8.30 -7.56 14.15
N GLU A 36 -8.01 -8.44 13.17
CA GLU A 36 -8.65 -8.40 11.85
C GLU A 36 -10.17 -8.58 11.95
N LYS A 37 -10.64 -9.53 12.76
CA LYS A 37 -12.08 -9.74 13.02
C LYS A 37 -12.71 -8.53 13.70
N GLN A 38 -12.03 -7.94 14.68
CA GLN A 38 -12.54 -6.76 15.39
C GLN A 38 -12.66 -5.56 14.44
N ALA A 39 -11.65 -5.31 13.60
CA ALA A 39 -11.68 -4.27 12.59
C ALA A 39 -12.82 -4.52 11.58
N ALA A 40 -12.94 -5.75 11.07
CA ALA A 40 -13.99 -6.13 10.13
C ALA A 40 -15.41 -6.02 10.73
N SER A 41 -15.59 -6.25 12.03
CA SER A 41 -16.90 -6.15 12.70
C SER A 41 -17.54 -4.76 12.65
N LYS A 42 -16.75 -3.72 12.37
CA LYS A 42 -17.20 -2.33 12.22
C LYS A 42 -17.71 -2.02 10.81
N TRP A 43 -17.65 -2.98 9.89
CA TRP A 43 -18.11 -2.86 8.52
C TRP A 43 -19.19 -3.91 8.24
N THR A 44 -20.20 -3.53 7.47
CA THR A 44 -21.22 -4.47 7.02
C THR A 44 -20.64 -5.41 5.95
N PRO A 45 -21.13 -6.65 5.84
CA PRO A 45 -20.73 -7.55 4.76
C PRO A 45 -20.90 -6.95 3.36
N ALA A 46 -21.95 -6.14 3.16
CA ALA A 46 -22.21 -5.47 1.89
C ALA A 46 -21.19 -4.35 1.57
N GLU A 47 -20.69 -3.63 2.57
CA GLU A 47 -19.60 -2.65 2.38
C GLU A 47 -18.28 -3.36 2.04
N LEU A 48 -17.95 -4.44 2.76
CA LEU A 48 -16.75 -5.23 2.50
C LEU A 48 -16.78 -5.85 1.10
N GLU A 49 -17.91 -6.42 0.69
CA GLU A 49 -18.06 -6.97 -0.66
C GLU A 49 -17.90 -5.88 -1.73
N ARG A 50 -18.48 -4.69 -1.50
CA ARG A 50 -18.37 -3.55 -2.42
C ARG A 50 -16.93 -3.05 -2.59
N ALA A 51 -16.14 -3.02 -1.51
CA ALA A 51 -14.74 -2.64 -1.58
C ALA A 51 -13.86 -3.67 -2.32
N ASN A 52 -14.31 -4.93 -2.38
CA ASN A 52 -13.58 -6.06 -2.94
C ASN A 52 -13.74 -6.17 -4.47
N THR A 53 -13.45 -5.08 -5.19
CA THR A 53 -13.53 -5.01 -6.66
C THR A 53 -12.61 -6.02 -7.36
N ALA A 54 -11.60 -6.54 -6.66
CA ALA A 54 -10.65 -7.53 -7.17
C ALA A 54 -10.94 -8.99 -6.78
N LYS A 55 -12.10 -9.27 -6.16
CA LYS A 55 -12.46 -10.62 -5.68
C LYS A 55 -12.24 -11.71 -6.73
N ASN A 56 -12.76 -11.47 -7.93
CA ASN A 56 -12.87 -12.49 -8.99
C ASN A 56 -11.70 -12.50 -9.99
N VAL A 57 -10.77 -11.54 -9.93
CA VAL A 57 -9.65 -11.52 -10.87
C VAL A 57 -8.64 -12.61 -10.57
N LYS A 58 -8.05 -13.20 -11.62
CA LYS A 58 -7.12 -14.35 -11.50
C LYS A 58 -5.64 -13.94 -11.59
N TYR A 59 -5.37 -12.75 -12.08
CA TYR A 59 -4.00 -12.25 -12.32
C TYR A 59 -3.37 -11.58 -11.08
N LEU A 60 -4.11 -11.41 -9.98
CA LEU A 60 -3.62 -10.89 -8.70
C LEU A 60 -3.57 -11.98 -7.63
N ASN A 61 -2.52 -11.98 -6.83
CA ASN A 61 -2.44 -12.80 -5.62
C ASN A 61 -3.29 -12.20 -4.48
N ALA A 62 -3.43 -12.93 -3.37
CA ALA A 62 -4.29 -12.53 -2.25
C ALA A 62 -3.90 -11.19 -1.62
N GLU A 63 -2.59 -10.91 -1.48
CA GLU A 63 -2.11 -9.67 -0.86
C GLU A 63 -2.19 -8.48 -1.83
N GLU A 64 -2.01 -8.71 -3.13
CA GLU A 64 -2.24 -7.69 -4.17
C GLU A 64 -3.74 -7.30 -4.25
N LYS A 65 -4.65 -8.28 -4.12
CA LYS A 65 -6.10 -7.99 -4.00
C LYS A 65 -6.40 -7.16 -2.76
N LYS A 66 -5.75 -7.47 -1.64
CA LYS A 66 -5.90 -6.72 -0.38
C LYS A 66 -5.44 -5.26 -0.51
N ILE A 67 -4.40 -4.96 -1.30
CA ILE A 67 -4.00 -3.57 -1.57
C ILE A 67 -5.18 -2.78 -2.14
N ILE A 68 -5.84 -3.30 -3.17
CA ILE A 68 -7.00 -2.65 -3.82
C ILE A 68 -8.16 -2.52 -2.82
N PHE A 69 -8.45 -3.60 -2.10
CA PHE A 69 -9.50 -3.64 -1.09
C PHE A 69 -9.33 -2.57 0.00
N TYR A 70 -8.14 -2.46 0.61
CA TYR A 70 -7.89 -1.47 1.67
C TYR A 70 -7.86 -0.03 1.16
N MET A 71 -7.33 0.20 -0.07
CA MET A 71 -7.47 1.53 -0.70
C MET A 71 -8.95 1.88 -0.90
N ASN A 72 -9.78 0.93 -1.34
CA ASN A 72 -11.21 1.15 -1.51
C ASN A 72 -11.92 1.43 -0.18
N LEU A 73 -11.60 0.72 0.90
CA LEU A 73 -12.16 1.03 2.23
C LEU A 73 -11.79 2.44 2.69
N ALA A 74 -10.52 2.85 2.52
CA ALA A 74 -10.09 4.21 2.83
C ALA A 74 -10.80 5.28 1.97
N ARG A 75 -11.14 4.95 0.72
CA ARG A 75 -11.88 5.81 -0.22
C ARG A 75 -13.39 5.87 0.09
N MET A 76 -13.98 4.78 0.56
CA MET A 76 -15.40 4.68 0.94
C MET A 76 -15.69 5.42 2.24
N ASP A 77 -14.90 5.16 3.28
CA ASP A 77 -15.06 5.79 4.60
C ASP A 77 -13.68 5.90 5.26
N GLY A 78 -12.99 7.02 5.02
CA GLY A 78 -11.63 7.22 5.49
C GLY A 78 -11.53 7.21 7.01
N LYS A 79 -12.47 7.87 7.70
CA LYS A 79 -12.50 7.88 9.15
C LYS A 79 -12.66 6.47 9.71
N ARG A 80 -13.57 5.67 9.16
CA ARG A 80 -13.77 4.29 9.62
C ARG A 80 -12.56 3.43 9.31
N PHE A 81 -11.94 3.58 8.14
CA PHE A 81 -10.68 2.89 7.83
C PHE A 81 -9.58 3.24 8.84
N PHE A 82 -9.46 4.54 9.18
CA PHE A 82 -8.52 5.02 10.17
C PHE A 82 -8.79 4.40 11.55
N ASP A 83 -10.05 4.38 11.99
CA ASP A 83 -10.46 3.87 13.30
C ASP A 83 -10.42 2.33 13.41
N THR A 84 -10.34 1.62 12.27
CA THR A 84 -10.31 0.14 12.23
C THR A 84 -8.97 -0.39 11.76
N TYR A 85 -8.77 -0.49 10.45
CA TYR A 85 -7.67 -1.22 9.83
C TYR A 85 -6.33 -0.50 9.99
N PHE A 86 -6.33 0.83 10.01
CA PHE A 86 -5.10 1.58 10.28
C PHE A 86 -4.66 1.43 11.74
N GLN A 87 -5.59 1.36 12.71
CA GLN A 87 -5.24 1.08 14.11
C GLN A 87 -4.66 -0.33 14.26
N GLN A 88 -5.29 -1.33 13.63
CA GLN A 88 -4.77 -2.69 13.56
C GLN A 88 -3.32 -2.69 13.04
N TYR A 89 -3.07 -2.04 11.90
CA TYR A 89 -1.72 -1.93 11.33
C TYR A 89 -0.72 -1.32 12.32
N ILE A 90 -1.08 -0.23 13.01
CA ILE A 90 -0.18 0.43 13.96
C ILE A 90 0.18 -0.47 15.13
N ASP A 91 -0.82 -1.15 15.69
CA ASP A 91 -0.61 -2.00 16.86
C ASP A 91 0.28 -3.20 16.49
N GLU A 92 0.00 -3.86 15.35
CA GLU A 92 0.83 -4.94 14.80
C GLU A 92 2.25 -4.48 14.45
N HIS A 93 2.38 -3.33 13.77
CA HIS A 93 3.68 -2.76 13.39
C HIS A 93 4.51 -2.43 14.63
N ASN A 94 3.93 -1.73 15.59
CA ASN A 94 4.62 -1.34 16.81
C ASN A 94 5.02 -2.55 17.65
N LEU A 95 4.17 -3.58 17.73
CA LEU A 95 4.49 -4.83 18.39
C LEU A 95 5.71 -5.51 17.73
N ARG A 96 5.70 -5.62 16.40
CA ARG A 96 6.81 -6.17 15.61
C ARG A 96 8.10 -5.37 15.82
N MET A 97 8.00 -4.04 15.90
CA MET A 97 9.18 -3.18 16.03
C MET A 97 9.89 -3.26 17.40
N LYS A 98 9.25 -3.84 18.43
CA LYS A 98 9.87 -4.00 19.77
C LYS A 98 11.14 -4.85 19.76
N GLN A 99 11.32 -5.70 18.75
CA GLN A 99 12.52 -6.52 18.61
C GLN A 99 13.78 -5.72 18.25
N TYR A 100 13.63 -4.46 17.81
CA TYR A 100 14.75 -3.63 17.38
C TYR A 100 15.19 -2.66 18.48
N SER A 101 16.49 -2.50 18.66
CA SER A 101 17.09 -1.60 19.66
C SER A 101 16.71 -0.13 19.45
N ASN A 102 16.43 0.27 18.21
CA ASN A 102 15.95 1.61 17.86
C ASN A 102 14.42 1.72 17.80
N TYR A 103 13.67 0.86 18.52
CA TYR A 103 12.20 0.84 18.57
C TYR A 103 11.54 2.23 18.64
N ARG A 104 12.10 3.15 19.43
CA ARG A 104 11.54 4.51 19.59
C ARG A 104 11.48 5.31 18.28
N GLU A 105 12.37 5.02 17.34
CA GLU A 105 12.47 5.69 16.04
C GLU A 105 11.57 5.02 14.98
N VAL A 106 11.52 3.69 14.98
CA VAL A 106 10.82 2.89 13.96
C VAL A 106 9.34 2.63 14.27
N ARG A 107 8.91 2.87 15.51
CA ARG A 107 7.48 2.81 15.89
C ARG A 107 6.70 3.97 15.29
N VAL A 108 5.42 3.74 15.03
CA VAL A 108 4.46 4.81 14.72
C VAL A 108 3.94 5.38 16.03
N SER A 109 4.25 6.64 16.29
CA SER A 109 3.75 7.38 17.46
C SER A 109 2.44 8.08 17.10
N ARG A 110 1.42 7.98 17.95
CA ARG A 110 0.14 8.70 17.79
C ARG A 110 0.29 10.23 17.92
N ASN A 111 1.40 10.70 18.48
CA ASN A 111 1.76 12.12 18.54
C ASN A 111 2.55 12.59 17.30
N ASP A 112 2.92 11.68 16.41
CA ASP A 112 3.67 11.99 15.19
C ASP A 112 2.83 12.92 14.27
N PRO A 113 3.41 14.00 13.71
CA PRO A 113 2.69 14.88 12.79
C PRO A 113 2.08 14.16 11.58
N TYR A 114 2.72 13.11 11.05
CA TYR A 114 2.18 12.33 9.93
C TYR A 114 0.95 11.52 10.33
N TYR A 115 0.92 10.99 11.56
CA TYR A 115 -0.23 10.30 12.13
C TYR A 115 -1.43 11.25 12.27
N ARG A 116 -1.22 12.38 12.95
CA ARG A 116 -2.29 13.39 13.15
C ARG A 116 -2.75 14.00 11.83
N GLY A 117 -1.83 14.20 10.89
CA GLY A 117 -2.15 14.64 9.54
C GLY A 117 -3.00 13.61 8.80
N LEU A 118 -2.68 12.31 8.91
CA LEU A 118 -3.49 11.26 8.29
C LEU A 118 -4.89 11.20 8.89
N GLU A 119 -5.02 11.28 10.22
CA GLU A 119 -6.30 11.34 10.91
C GLU A 119 -7.17 12.48 10.37
N GLN A 120 -6.57 13.68 10.23
CA GLN A 120 -7.24 14.86 9.70
C GLN A 120 -7.63 14.69 8.22
N ASP A 121 -6.75 14.14 7.39
CA ASP A 121 -7.01 13.97 5.95
C ASP A 121 -8.10 12.92 5.68
N LEU A 122 -8.20 11.87 6.50
CA LEU A 122 -9.20 10.81 6.35
C LEU A 122 -10.54 11.14 7.00
N ARG A 123 -10.60 12.13 7.91
CA ARG A 123 -11.79 12.47 8.70
C ARG A 123 -13.05 12.65 7.85
N ASP A 124 -12.93 13.38 6.75
CA ASP A 124 -14.03 13.78 5.88
C ASP A 124 -14.02 13.05 4.52
N VAL A 125 -13.23 11.99 4.39
CA VAL A 125 -13.25 11.15 3.19
C VAL A 125 -14.46 10.22 3.27
N LYS A 126 -15.41 10.43 2.36
CA LYS A 126 -16.60 9.61 2.14
C LYS A 126 -16.85 9.45 0.64
N ASP A 127 -17.31 8.26 0.26
CA ASP A 127 -17.89 7.96 -1.06
C ASP A 127 -17.01 8.38 -2.25
N LEU A 128 -15.67 8.28 -2.10
CA LEU A 128 -14.79 8.43 -3.26
C LEU A 128 -14.95 7.22 -4.18
N GLY A 129 -14.89 7.47 -5.49
CA GLY A 129 -15.03 6.43 -6.50
C GLY A 129 -14.06 5.26 -6.28
N LEU A 130 -14.54 4.03 -6.42
CA LEU A 130 -13.72 2.85 -6.17
C LEU A 130 -12.67 2.66 -7.26
N LEU A 131 -11.58 2.00 -6.89
CA LEU A 131 -10.54 1.54 -7.79
C LEU A 131 -10.88 0.12 -8.25
N TYR A 132 -10.82 -0.09 -9.56
CA TYR A 132 -11.03 -1.39 -10.19
C TYR A 132 -9.70 -1.95 -10.68
N PRO A 133 -9.43 -3.25 -10.45
CA PRO A 133 -8.22 -3.86 -10.94
C PRO A 133 -8.21 -3.88 -12.48
N ASP A 134 -7.07 -3.58 -13.06
CA ASP A 134 -6.84 -3.70 -14.50
C ASP A 134 -5.65 -4.63 -14.80
N GLU A 135 -5.86 -5.59 -15.70
CA GLU A 135 -4.86 -6.63 -16.00
C GLU A 135 -3.65 -6.05 -16.73
N THR A 136 -3.87 -5.14 -17.66
CA THR A 136 -2.79 -4.53 -18.45
C THR A 136 -1.92 -3.62 -17.58
N LEU A 137 -2.54 -2.82 -16.72
CA LEU A 137 -1.86 -1.95 -15.77
C LEU A 137 -1.13 -2.77 -14.70
N THR A 138 -1.72 -3.89 -14.25
CA THR A 138 -1.06 -4.86 -13.38
C THR A 138 0.19 -5.45 -14.04
N TYR A 139 0.10 -5.80 -15.33
CA TYR A 139 1.26 -6.26 -16.09
C TYR A 139 2.37 -5.20 -16.13
N VAL A 140 2.03 -3.93 -16.36
CA VAL A 140 3.00 -2.81 -16.33
C VAL A 140 3.68 -2.70 -14.97
N ALA A 141 2.90 -2.66 -13.88
CA ALA A 141 3.42 -2.62 -12.51
C ALA A 141 4.33 -3.81 -12.21
N GLN A 142 3.94 -5.01 -12.68
CA GLN A 142 4.74 -6.23 -12.52
C GLN A 142 6.08 -6.15 -13.24
N GLN A 143 6.13 -5.59 -14.46
CA GLN A 143 7.39 -5.43 -15.17
C GLN A 143 8.34 -4.48 -14.43
N HIS A 144 7.82 -3.36 -13.91
CA HIS A 144 8.65 -2.42 -13.14
C HIS A 144 9.14 -3.04 -11.82
N GLY A 145 8.26 -3.73 -11.08
CA GLY A 145 8.67 -4.47 -9.88
C GLY A 145 9.73 -5.54 -10.15
N LYS A 146 9.62 -6.28 -11.26
CA LYS A 146 10.63 -7.28 -11.68
C LYS A 146 11.96 -6.64 -12.04
N ASP A 147 11.93 -5.47 -12.69
CA ASP A 147 13.14 -4.72 -13.01
C ASP A 147 13.83 -4.21 -11.74
N MET A 148 13.08 -3.61 -10.80
CA MET A 148 13.57 -3.21 -9.48
C MET A 148 14.22 -4.38 -8.73
N ASN A 149 13.56 -5.54 -8.73
CA ASN A 149 14.11 -6.76 -8.14
C ASN A 149 15.46 -7.16 -8.79
N LYS A 150 15.48 -7.29 -10.11
CA LYS A 150 16.66 -7.77 -10.86
C LYS A 150 17.85 -6.83 -10.76
N ARG A 151 17.60 -5.52 -10.63
CA ARG A 151 18.63 -4.47 -10.68
C ARG A 151 18.93 -3.84 -9.33
N ASN A 152 18.24 -4.28 -8.27
CA ASN A 152 18.30 -3.69 -6.93
C ASN A 152 18.03 -2.17 -6.96
N LEU A 153 17.00 -1.75 -7.71
CA LEU A 153 16.59 -0.36 -7.83
C LEU A 153 15.42 -0.06 -6.91
N ALA A 154 15.38 1.16 -6.37
CA ALA A 154 14.24 1.66 -5.61
C ALA A 154 13.90 3.08 -6.09
N GLY A 155 13.06 3.15 -7.12
CA GLY A 155 12.64 4.42 -7.71
C GLY A 155 11.65 4.26 -8.86
N HIS A 156 11.09 5.39 -9.28
CA HIS A 156 10.03 5.45 -10.31
C HIS A 156 10.54 5.18 -11.74
N ASN A 157 11.84 5.32 -11.99
CA ASN A 157 12.43 5.09 -13.29
C ASN A 157 12.94 3.65 -13.41
N SER A 158 12.65 3.01 -14.54
CA SER A 158 13.18 1.70 -14.88
C SER A 158 14.68 1.78 -15.20
N SER A 159 15.35 0.63 -15.18
CA SER A 159 16.80 0.50 -15.41
C SER A 159 17.26 0.93 -16.81
N ASP A 160 16.34 1.00 -17.77
CA ASP A 160 16.56 1.50 -19.12
C ASP A 160 16.20 2.99 -19.29
N GLY A 161 15.92 3.70 -18.20
CA GLY A 161 15.65 5.13 -18.18
C GLY A 161 14.18 5.52 -18.37
N ARG A 162 13.30 4.57 -18.71
CA ARG A 162 11.85 4.85 -18.85
C ARG A 162 11.24 5.30 -17.53
N THR A 163 10.45 6.37 -17.60
CA THR A 163 9.63 6.87 -16.50
C THR A 163 8.34 6.05 -16.38
N MET A 164 7.60 6.26 -15.29
CA MET A 164 6.23 5.74 -15.13
C MET A 164 5.34 6.13 -16.32
N VAL A 165 5.45 7.37 -16.80
CA VAL A 165 4.68 7.85 -17.94
C VAL A 165 5.00 7.04 -19.21
N ASP A 166 6.28 6.83 -19.50
CA ASP A 166 6.70 6.04 -20.66
C ASP A 166 6.16 4.60 -20.62
N ARG A 167 6.11 3.99 -19.42
CA ARG A 167 5.59 2.63 -19.23
C ARG A 167 4.08 2.56 -19.44
N ILE A 168 3.32 3.47 -18.82
CA ILE A 168 1.85 3.43 -18.80
C ILE A 168 1.26 3.97 -20.11
N GLN A 169 1.79 5.07 -20.65
CA GLN A 169 1.23 5.77 -21.82
C GLN A 169 1.20 4.89 -23.07
N LYS A 170 2.08 3.88 -23.15
CA LYS A 170 2.06 2.86 -24.22
C LYS A 170 0.72 2.11 -24.32
N TYR A 171 0.06 1.88 -23.19
CA TYR A 171 -1.23 1.17 -23.11
C TYR A 171 -2.40 2.13 -22.87
N TYR A 172 -2.15 3.23 -22.17
CA TYR A 172 -3.15 4.21 -21.76
C TYR A 172 -2.77 5.62 -22.23
N PRO A 173 -2.83 5.90 -23.56
CA PRO A 173 -2.42 7.19 -24.09
C PRO A 173 -3.34 8.31 -23.62
N ASN A 174 -2.75 9.47 -23.30
CA ASN A 174 -3.45 10.71 -22.95
C ASN A 174 -4.39 10.56 -21.74
N ARG A 175 -3.96 9.82 -20.71
CA ARG A 175 -4.70 9.63 -19.46
C ARG A 175 -3.99 10.28 -18.28
N GLY A 176 -4.77 10.67 -17.27
CA GLY A 176 -4.23 10.98 -15.95
C GLY A 176 -3.68 9.70 -15.32
N MET A 177 -2.44 9.77 -14.83
CA MET A 177 -1.73 8.61 -14.27
C MET A 177 -0.90 9.00 -13.05
N ALA A 178 -0.71 8.05 -12.14
CA ALA A 178 0.13 8.20 -10.95
C ALA A 178 0.73 6.84 -10.57
N GLU A 179 1.81 6.84 -9.79
CA GLU A 179 2.43 5.62 -9.27
C GLU A 179 2.80 5.81 -7.81
N ASN A 180 2.55 4.77 -7.02
CA ASN A 180 3.06 4.63 -5.67
C ASN A 180 4.00 3.43 -5.60
N LEU A 181 5.12 3.59 -4.91
CA LEU A 181 6.05 2.52 -4.61
C LEU A 181 6.14 2.34 -3.10
N ALA A 182 5.92 1.12 -2.61
CA ALA A 182 6.14 0.76 -1.21
C ALA A 182 7.22 -0.31 -1.10
N PHE A 183 7.98 -0.28 -0.01
CA PHE A 183 9.11 -1.19 0.22
C PHE A 183 9.01 -1.81 1.62
N GLY A 184 9.47 -3.06 1.76
CA GLY A 184 9.55 -3.73 3.06
C GLY A 184 8.43 -4.72 3.38
N PHE A 185 7.27 -4.62 2.72
CA PHE A 185 6.07 -5.36 3.11
C PHE A 185 5.51 -6.23 1.99
N SER A 186 5.19 -7.48 2.31
CA SER A 186 4.38 -8.35 1.47
C SER A 186 2.89 -8.26 1.77
N SER A 187 2.50 -7.63 2.87
CA SER A 187 1.09 -7.50 3.30
C SER A 187 0.40 -6.34 2.61
N GLY A 188 -0.82 -6.56 2.11
CA GLY A 188 -1.61 -5.52 1.47
C GLY A 188 -2.01 -4.40 2.43
N LEU A 189 -2.41 -4.74 3.66
CA LEU A 189 -2.76 -3.75 4.69
C LEU A 189 -1.55 -2.87 5.05
N ALA A 190 -0.38 -3.50 5.23
CA ALA A 190 0.83 -2.80 5.60
C ALA A 190 1.31 -1.85 4.49
N ASN A 191 1.24 -2.26 3.21
CA ASN A 191 1.58 -1.40 2.08
C ASN A 191 0.65 -0.18 2.01
N VAL A 192 -0.66 -0.38 2.07
CA VAL A 192 -1.64 0.73 2.01
C VAL A 192 -1.49 1.67 3.20
N SER A 193 -1.32 1.12 4.41
CA SER A 193 -1.19 1.93 5.63
C SER A 193 0.13 2.73 5.66
N LEU A 194 1.23 2.15 5.16
CA LEU A 194 2.50 2.86 4.99
C LEU A 194 2.35 4.04 4.02
N LEU A 195 1.75 3.80 2.86
CA LEU A 195 1.57 4.82 1.81
C LEU A 195 0.58 5.91 2.24
N LEU A 196 -0.44 5.57 3.04
CA LEU A 196 -1.34 6.56 3.63
C LEU A 196 -0.64 7.37 4.73
N LEU A 197 0.10 6.73 5.65
CA LEU A 197 0.86 7.44 6.68
C LEU A 197 1.89 8.39 6.04
N ASP A 198 2.55 7.93 4.98
CA ASP A 198 3.45 8.69 4.10
C ASP A 198 4.59 9.40 4.84
N LYS A 199 5.07 8.76 5.92
CA LYS A 199 6.10 9.33 6.79
C LYS A 199 7.43 9.46 6.04
N GLY A 200 7.97 10.68 6.04
CA GLY A 200 9.23 11.01 5.37
C GLY A 200 9.06 11.59 3.96
N VAL A 201 7.82 11.72 3.48
CA VAL A 201 7.47 12.28 2.17
C VAL A 201 6.83 13.64 2.36
N ALA A 202 7.59 14.70 2.07
CA ALA A 202 7.22 16.08 2.42
C ALA A 202 5.90 16.56 1.79
N ASP A 203 5.56 16.07 0.60
CA ASP A 203 4.36 16.48 -0.14
C ASP A 203 3.19 15.51 0.02
N LEU A 204 3.35 14.43 0.79
CA LEU A 204 2.35 13.37 0.97
C LEU A 204 1.83 12.80 -0.37
N GLY A 205 2.72 12.71 -1.38
CA GLY A 205 2.35 12.32 -2.74
C GLY A 205 1.64 10.96 -2.81
N HIS A 206 2.06 9.98 -2.01
CA HIS A 206 1.45 8.65 -2.03
C HIS A 206 0.02 8.67 -1.48
N ARG A 207 -0.17 9.38 -0.35
CA ARG A 207 -1.50 9.58 0.26
C ARG A 207 -2.44 10.29 -0.71
N LYS A 208 -1.95 11.34 -1.38
CA LYS A 208 -2.73 12.12 -2.37
C LYS A 208 -3.11 11.28 -3.59
N ASN A 209 -2.26 10.35 -4.02
CA ASN A 209 -2.60 9.42 -5.10
C ASN A 209 -3.72 8.46 -4.69
N ILE A 210 -3.65 7.87 -3.49
CA ILE A 210 -4.68 6.94 -2.99
C ILE A 210 -6.02 7.67 -2.78
N LEU A 211 -6.00 8.89 -2.27
CA LEU A 211 -7.20 9.70 -1.98
C LEU A 211 -7.55 10.67 -3.11
N ASN A 212 -7.00 10.47 -4.31
CA ASN A 212 -7.12 11.43 -5.40
C ASN A 212 -8.59 11.64 -5.79
N LYS A 213 -9.03 12.91 -5.77
CA LYS A 213 -10.37 13.36 -6.18
C LYS A 213 -10.37 14.10 -7.53
N THR A 214 -9.19 14.49 -8.04
CA THR A 214 -9.06 15.48 -9.12
C THR A 214 -8.79 14.86 -10.48
N LEU A 215 -8.00 13.78 -10.53
CA LEU A 215 -7.59 13.13 -11.78
C LEU A 215 -8.65 12.16 -12.33
N GLY A 216 -9.67 11.80 -11.54
CA GLY A 216 -10.66 10.80 -11.94
C GLY A 216 -10.08 9.39 -12.03
N ILE A 217 -9.02 9.10 -11.27
CA ILE A 217 -8.42 7.76 -11.15
C ILE A 217 -9.49 6.76 -10.72
N ASN A 218 -9.63 5.68 -11.47
CA ASN A 218 -10.64 4.66 -11.25
C ASN A 218 -10.20 3.24 -11.63
N ILE A 219 -9.04 3.08 -12.29
CA ILE A 219 -8.40 1.77 -12.46
C ILE A 219 -7.03 1.75 -11.79
N VAL A 220 -6.61 0.56 -11.36
CA VAL A 220 -5.35 0.34 -10.67
C VAL A 220 -4.69 -0.97 -11.11
N GLY A 221 -3.38 -0.94 -11.30
CA GLY A 221 -2.53 -2.11 -11.47
C GLY A 221 -1.62 -2.26 -10.26
N VAL A 222 -1.49 -3.48 -9.75
CA VAL A 222 -0.71 -3.75 -8.52
C VAL A 222 0.22 -4.91 -8.74
N SER A 223 1.48 -4.78 -8.31
CA SER A 223 2.36 -5.94 -8.18
C SER A 223 3.22 -5.88 -6.93
N ILE A 224 3.29 -6.99 -6.20
CA ILE A 224 4.26 -7.21 -5.13
C ILE A 224 5.36 -8.14 -5.66
N GLN A 225 6.60 -7.68 -5.61
CA GLN A 225 7.78 -8.44 -6.04
C GLN A 225 8.81 -8.54 -4.91
N PRO A 226 9.60 -9.63 -4.84
CA PRO A 226 10.80 -9.65 -4.02
C PRO A 226 11.72 -8.48 -4.34
N HIS A 227 12.52 -8.03 -3.38
CA HIS A 227 13.51 -7.00 -3.60
C HIS A 227 14.81 -7.35 -2.84
N PRO A 228 16.01 -7.26 -3.45
CA PRO A 228 17.24 -7.71 -2.81
C PRO A 228 17.56 -6.98 -1.49
N HIS A 229 17.43 -5.65 -1.46
CA HIS A 229 17.66 -4.86 -0.25
C HIS A 229 16.45 -4.80 0.70
N TYR A 230 15.26 -4.47 0.21
CA TYR A 230 14.08 -4.23 1.03
C TYR A 230 13.20 -5.46 1.30
N LYS A 231 13.63 -6.66 0.91
CA LYS A 231 12.85 -7.92 0.94
C LYS A 231 11.67 -7.97 -0.03
N TYR A 232 10.83 -6.93 -0.06
CA TYR A 232 9.71 -6.76 -0.98
C TYR A 232 9.62 -5.33 -1.50
N SER A 233 9.05 -5.19 -2.69
CA SER A 233 8.58 -3.93 -3.27
C SER A 233 7.15 -4.12 -3.79
N ALA A 234 6.29 -3.14 -3.58
CA ALA A 234 4.97 -3.07 -4.18
C ALA A 234 4.93 -1.88 -5.14
N THR A 235 4.54 -2.13 -6.39
CA THR A 235 4.27 -1.12 -7.41
C THR A 235 2.77 -0.99 -7.59
N ILE A 236 2.24 0.22 -7.47
CA ILE A 236 0.81 0.52 -7.59
C ILE A 236 0.65 1.64 -8.62
N ASP A 237 0.22 1.27 -9.81
CA ASP A 237 0.00 2.20 -10.92
C ASP A 237 -1.49 2.54 -11.01
N PHE A 238 -1.79 3.83 -11.18
CA PHE A 238 -3.14 4.36 -11.24
C PHE A 238 -3.39 5.00 -12.61
N VAL A 239 -4.58 4.79 -13.17
CA VAL A 239 -5.01 5.46 -14.40
C VAL A 239 -6.46 5.93 -14.27
N ALA A 240 -6.73 7.08 -14.87
CA ALA A 240 -8.07 7.62 -15.04
C ALA A 240 -8.65 7.21 -16.40
N ILE A 241 -9.75 6.46 -16.38
CA ILE A 241 -10.52 6.07 -17.58
C ILE A 241 -11.86 6.80 -17.57
N PRO A 242 -12.06 7.81 -18.43
CA PRO A 242 -13.35 8.46 -18.57
C PRO A 242 -14.44 7.44 -18.95
N ASN A 243 -15.60 7.53 -18.29
CA ASN A 243 -16.75 6.66 -18.55
C ASN A 243 -16.43 5.15 -18.44
N LEU A 244 -15.57 4.79 -17.48
CA LEU A 244 -15.24 3.39 -17.20
C LEU A 244 -16.52 2.57 -17.03
N LYS A 245 -16.68 1.55 -17.87
CA LYS A 245 -17.74 0.56 -17.70
C LYS A 245 -17.29 -0.43 -16.65
N ILE A 246 -17.90 -0.36 -15.48
CA ILE A 246 -17.64 -1.30 -14.39
C ILE A 246 -18.14 -2.68 -14.83
N PRO A 247 -17.30 -3.73 -14.81
CA PRO A 247 -17.77 -5.09 -15.00
C PRO A 247 -18.81 -5.41 -13.93
N GLN A 248 -20.01 -5.85 -14.34
CA GLN A 248 -21.05 -6.33 -13.42
C GLN A 248 -20.63 -7.63 -12.75
#